data_AF-A0A2G6P4Y3-F1
#
_entry.id   AF-A0A2G6P4Y3-F1
#
_cell.length_a   1.000
_cell.length_b   1.000
_cell.length_c   1.000
_cell.angle_alpha   90.00
_cell.angle_beta   90.00
_cell.angle_gamma   90.00
#
_symmetry.space_group_name_H-M   'P 1'
#
loop_
_entity.id
_entity.type
_entity.pdbx_description
1 polymer ?
#
loop_
_entity_poly.entity_id
_entity_poly.type
_entity_poly.pdbx_seq_one_letter_code
_entity_poly.pdbx_strand_id
1 'polypeptide(L)'
;MNANSKYYPLYTYLKEQPFDELSLTLSDIETIIGTSLPASAWTLRAWWSNRTRGAVQADAWVSAGYHVEAIDIANERITFRKPGLIYNVERQGDIVLWHADLIKSLRHHMRWTQHDLADKLGMRQQTISEWETGLYKPKRSSSKLLTLIAEQAGFEYQTD
;
A
#
# COMPACT_ATOMS: atom_id res chain seq x y z
N MET A 1 -4.86 -10.94 6.14
CA MET A 1 -4.94 -12.22 5.44
C MET A 1 -5.14 -13.43 6.36
N ASN A 2 -6.11 -14.30 6.04
CA ASN A 2 -6.38 -15.56 6.73
C ASN A 2 -5.50 -16.69 6.15
N ALA A 3 -4.85 -17.49 7.01
CA ALA A 3 -4.00 -18.62 6.61
C ALA A 3 -4.76 -19.73 5.86
N ASN A 4 -6.07 -19.87 6.09
CA ASN A 4 -6.93 -20.82 5.38
C ASN A 4 -7.39 -20.32 3.99
N SER A 5 -6.98 -19.11 3.57
CA SER A 5 -7.33 -18.58 2.26
C SER A 5 -6.53 -19.30 1.17
N LYS A 6 -7.19 -19.62 0.05
CA LYS A 6 -6.49 -20.17 -1.13
C LYS A 6 -5.42 -19.25 -1.71
N TYR A 7 -5.48 -17.95 -1.43
CA TYR A 7 -4.47 -16.98 -1.90
C TYR A 7 -3.40 -16.68 -0.83
N TYR A 8 -3.42 -17.39 0.31
CA TYR A 8 -2.39 -17.25 1.33
C TYR A 8 -0.96 -17.52 0.81
N PRO A 9 -0.72 -18.51 -0.07
CA PRO A 9 0.60 -18.69 -0.68
C PRO A 9 1.07 -17.48 -1.49
N LEU A 10 0.17 -16.81 -2.22
CA LEU A 10 0.49 -15.59 -2.97
C LEU A 10 0.84 -14.43 -2.02
N TYR A 11 0.13 -14.31 -0.89
CA TYR A 11 0.48 -13.35 0.16
C TYR A 11 1.90 -13.57 0.68
N THR A 12 2.23 -14.82 1.05
CA THR A 12 3.55 -15.17 1.60
C THR A 12 4.64 -14.90 0.57
N TYR A 13 4.44 -15.37 -0.66
CA TYR A 13 5.38 -15.16 -1.76
C TYR A 13 5.68 -13.69 -2.00
N LEU A 14 4.63 -12.84 -2.14
CA LEU A 14 4.79 -11.41 -2.37
C LEU A 14 5.48 -10.72 -1.20
N LYS A 15 5.11 -11.05 0.04
CA LYS A 15 5.68 -10.44 1.25
C LYS A 15 7.18 -10.67 1.39
N GLU A 16 7.69 -11.79 0.88
CA GLU A 16 9.11 -12.14 0.91
C GLU A 16 9.92 -11.48 -0.21
N GLN A 17 9.27 -10.87 -1.21
CA GLN A 17 9.99 -10.24 -2.32
C GLN A 17 10.64 -8.90 -1.92
N PRO A 18 11.93 -8.70 -2.25
CA PRO A 18 12.61 -7.46 -1.95
C PRO A 18 12.21 -6.32 -2.89
N PHE A 19 11.64 -6.62 -4.06
CA PHE A 19 11.40 -5.65 -5.13
C PHE A 19 10.19 -4.73 -4.85
N ASP A 20 10.30 -3.45 -5.17
CA ASP A 20 9.18 -2.51 -5.12
C ASP A 20 8.19 -2.73 -6.26
N GLU A 21 8.62 -3.34 -7.36
CA GLU A 21 7.78 -3.75 -8.46
C GLU A 21 8.10 -5.19 -8.86
N LEU A 22 7.06 -5.97 -9.09
CA LEU A 22 7.14 -7.35 -9.49
C LEU A 22 6.03 -7.66 -10.49
N SER A 23 6.40 -8.16 -11.66
CA SER A 23 5.45 -8.62 -12.65
C SER A 23 5.43 -10.14 -12.72
N LEU A 24 4.26 -10.73 -12.48
CA LEU A 24 4.03 -12.17 -12.57
C LEU A 24 3.09 -12.48 -13.73
N THR A 25 3.28 -13.62 -14.39
CA THR A 25 2.26 -14.14 -15.31
C THR A 25 1.11 -14.77 -14.52
N LEU A 26 -0.05 -14.95 -15.15
CA LEU A 26 -1.17 -15.67 -14.56
C LEU A 26 -0.78 -17.12 -14.21
N SER A 27 0.06 -17.75 -15.03
CA SER A 27 0.59 -19.10 -14.77
C SER A 27 1.56 -19.15 -13.58
N ASP A 28 2.41 -18.14 -13.40
CA ASP A 28 3.25 -18.01 -12.19
C ASP A 28 2.38 -17.94 -10.95
N ILE A 29 1.30 -17.15 -11.00
CA ILE A 29 0.36 -16.99 -9.89
C ILE A 29 -0.34 -18.32 -9.57
N GLU A 30 -0.80 -19.05 -10.59
CA GLU A 30 -1.39 -20.40 -10.42
C GLU A 30 -0.41 -21.38 -9.76
N THR A 31 0.86 -21.33 -10.18
CA THR A 31 1.93 -22.15 -9.60
C THR A 31 2.14 -21.82 -8.12
N ILE A 32 2.19 -20.52 -7.78
CA ILE A 32 2.35 -20.05 -6.40
C ILE A 32 1.19 -20.48 -5.52
N ILE A 33 -0.06 -20.35 -5.99
CA ILE A 33 -1.25 -20.74 -5.21
C ILE A 33 -1.53 -22.26 -5.24
N GLY A 34 -0.83 -23.00 -6.10
CA GLY A 34 -0.99 -24.45 -6.27
C GLY A 34 -2.32 -24.86 -6.89
N THR A 35 -3.02 -23.96 -7.58
CA THR A 35 -4.32 -24.22 -8.19
C THR A 35 -4.62 -23.25 -9.32
N SER A 36 -5.61 -23.57 -10.15
CA SER A 36 -6.02 -22.71 -11.26
C SER A 36 -6.79 -21.48 -10.78
N LEU A 37 -6.50 -20.35 -11.42
CA LEU A 37 -7.24 -19.11 -11.26
C LEU A 37 -8.64 -19.26 -11.91
N PRO A 38 -9.67 -18.63 -11.32
CA PRO A 38 -11.00 -18.65 -11.93
C PRO A 38 -10.98 -17.91 -13.27
N ALA A 39 -11.86 -18.28 -14.21
CA ALA A 39 -11.96 -17.64 -15.54
C ALA A 39 -12.12 -16.11 -15.50
N SER A 40 -12.67 -15.57 -14.41
CA SER A 40 -12.78 -14.12 -14.20
C SER A 40 -11.42 -13.43 -14.02
N ALA A 41 -10.41 -14.11 -13.47
CA ALA A 41 -9.05 -13.56 -13.39
C ALA A 41 -8.42 -13.34 -14.77
N TRP A 42 -8.82 -14.15 -15.76
CA TRP A 42 -8.32 -14.09 -17.14
C TRP A 42 -9.00 -13.04 -18.00
N THR A 43 -10.20 -12.59 -17.61
CA THR A 43 -11.06 -11.79 -18.49
C THR A 43 -11.47 -10.46 -17.87
N LEU A 44 -11.54 -10.35 -16.54
CA LEU A 44 -12.07 -9.19 -15.85
C LEU A 44 -10.96 -8.43 -15.12
N ARG A 45 -10.60 -7.24 -15.61
CA ARG A 45 -9.68 -6.32 -14.91
C ARG A 45 -10.11 -6.05 -13.47
N ALA A 46 -11.41 -5.95 -13.21
CA ALA A 46 -11.97 -5.71 -11.87
C ALA A 46 -11.64 -6.82 -10.85
N TRP A 47 -11.35 -8.03 -11.31
CA TRP A 47 -10.95 -9.14 -10.46
C TRP A 47 -9.63 -8.84 -9.73
N TRP A 48 -8.73 -8.13 -10.42
CA TRP A 48 -7.42 -7.65 -9.94
C TRP A 48 -7.48 -6.30 -9.22
N SER A 49 -8.68 -5.85 -8.79
CA SER A 49 -8.80 -4.59 -8.05
C SER A 49 -8.16 -4.66 -6.66
N ASN A 50 -7.69 -3.53 -6.15
CA ASN A 50 -7.12 -3.42 -4.80
C ASN A 50 -8.19 -3.29 -3.68
N ARG A 51 -9.48 -3.50 -3.99
CA ARG A 51 -10.55 -3.46 -2.98
C ARG A 51 -10.60 -4.80 -2.26
N THR A 52 -10.31 -4.83 -0.95
CA THR A 52 -10.31 -6.07 -0.15
C THR A 52 -11.68 -6.47 0.40
N ARG A 53 -12.60 -5.51 0.60
CA ARG A 53 -13.96 -5.81 1.11
C ARG A 53 -14.74 -6.66 0.08
N GLY A 54 -14.96 -7.93 0.42
CA GLY A 54 -15.66 -8.90 -0.43
C GLY A 54 -14.78 -9.58 -1.48
N ALA A 55 -13.46 -9.35 -1.46
CA ALA A 55 -12.53 -9.90 -2.43
C ALA A 55 -11.32 -10.53 -1.73
N VAL A 56 -11.42 -11.82 -1.45
CA VAL A 56 -10.38 -12.61 -0.75
C VAL A 56 -9.07 -12.71 -1.54
N GLN A 57 -9.11 -12.57 -2.87
CA GLN A 57 -7.92 -12.50 -3.71
C GLN A 57 -7.14 -11.20 -3.46
N ALA A 58 -7.85 -10.08 -3.39
CA ALA A 58 -7.23 -8.78 -3.22
C ALA A 58 -6.55 -8.61 -1.87
N ASP A 59 -7.12 -9.23 -0.83
CA ASP A 59 -6.48 -9.26 0.50
C ASP A 59 -5.08 -9.88 0.46
N ALA A 60 -4.77 -10.76 -0.50
CA ALA A 60 -3.46 -11.40 -0.60
C ALA A 60 -2.34 -10.40 -0.90
N TRP A 61 -2.44 -9.65 -2.01
CA TRP A 61 -1.41 -8.67 -2.37
C TRP A 61 -1.49 -7.43 -1.49
N VAL A 62 -2.69 -6.94 -1.14
CA VAL A 62 -2.85 -5.77 -0.27
C VAL A 62 -2.27 -6.03 1.13
N SER A 63 -2.57 -7.18 1.75
CA SER A 63 -1.96 -7.53 3.04
C SER A 63 -0.44 -7.75 2.93
N ALA A 64 0.06 -8.17 1.76
CA ALA A 64 1.49 -8.33 1.50
C ALA A 64 2.22 -7.00 1.27
N GLY A 65 1.49 -5.87 1.27
CA GLY A 65 2.06 -4.54 1.04
C GLY A 65 2.21 -4.18 -0.44
N TYR A 66 1.54 -4.89 -1.34
CA TYR A 66 1.50 -4.61 -2.78
C TYR A 66 0.12 -4.16 -3.24
N HIS A 67 0.09 -3.38 -4.31
CA HIS A 67 -1.09 -3.10 -5.10
C HIS A 67 -0.88 -3.60 -6.53
N VAL A 68 -1.97 -3.98 -7.19
CA VAL A 68 -1.94 -4.14 -8.65
C VAL A 68 -1.86 -2.75 -9.27
N GLU A 69 -0.77 -2.51 -10.01
CA GLU A 69 -0.46 -1.26 -10.71
C GLU A 69 -0.87 -1.36 -12.19
N ALA A 70 -0.47 -2.45 -12.85
CA ALA A 70 -0.78 -2.69 -14.25
C ALA A 70 -1.36 -4.09 -14.47
N ILE A 71 -2.34 -4.15 -15.38
CA ILE A 71 -3.01 -5.37 -15.81
C ILE A 71 -2.85 -5.47 -17.32
N ASP A 72 -2.08 -6.45 -17.77
CA ASP A 72 -1.90 -6.78 -19.18
C ASP A 72 -2.46 -8.17 -19.44
N ILE A 73 -3.76 -8.22 -19.74
CA ILE A 73 -4.46 -9.48 -20.04
C ILE A 73 -3.93 -10.12 -21.34
N ALA A 74 -3.51 -9.33 -22.33
CA ALA A 74 -3.07 -9.85 -23.62
C ALA A 74 -1.78 -10.66 -23.50
N ASN A 75 -0.89 -10.24 -22.60
CA ASN A 75 0.33 -10.97 -22.26
C ASN A 75 0.20 -11.77 -20.96
N GLU A 76 -1.01 -11.87 -20.40
CA GLU A 76 -1.32 -12.61 -19.17
C GLU A 76 -0.43 -12.21 -17.99
N ARG A 77 -0.15 -10.91 -17.85
CA ARG A 77 0.77 -10.37 -16.83
C ARG A 77 0.07 -9.38 -15.90
N ILE A 78 0.38 -9.53 -14.63
CA ILE A 78 -0.03 -8.61 -13.56
C ILE A 78 1.21 -8.02 -12.93
N THR A 79 1.28 -6.70 -12.90
CA THR A 79 2.34 -5.98 -12.19
C THR A 79 1.83 -5.57 -10.83
N PHE A 80 2.44 -6.16 -9.81
CA PHE A 80 2.32 -5.76 -8.43
C PHE A 80 3.39 -4.72 -8.13
N ARG A 81 2.99 -3.63 -7.49
CA ARG A 81 3.90 -2.61 -7.01
C ARG A 81 3.65 -2.43 -5.52
N LYS A 82 4.67 -2.52 -4.68
CA LYS A 82 4.60 -1.91 -3.35
C LYS A 82 4.32 -0.45 -3.64
N PRO A 83 3.17 0.12 -3.26
CA PRO A 83 2.88 1.52 -3.53
C PRO A 83 4.14 2.32 -3.15
N GLY A 84 4.83 2.80 -4.18
CA GLY A 84 6.25 3.05 -4.10
C GLY A 84 6.51 4.09 -3.03
N LEU A 85 7.40 3.74 -2.10
CA LEU A 85 8.10 4.66 -1.20
C LEU A 85 9.08 5.58 -1.98
N ILE A 86 8.84 5.86 -3.26
CA ILE A 86 9.38 7.09 -3.84
C ILE A 86 8.48 8.19 -3.28
N TYR A 87 8.73 8.59 -2.05
CA TYR A 87 8.21 9.86 -1.59
C TYR A 87 8.98 10.91 -2.38
N ASN A 88 8.45 11.29 -3.53
CA ASN A 88 8.74 12.61 -4.03
C ASN A 88 8.12 13.56 -3.01
N VAL A 89 8.93 13.89 -2.01
CA VAL A 89 8.59 14.85 -1.00
C VAL A 89 8.67 16.19 -1.66
N GLU A 90 7.54 16.62 -2.21
CA GLU A 90 7.37 18.00 -2.61
C GLU A 90 7.59 18.87 -1.38
N ARG A 91 8.47 19.85 -1.50
CA ARG A 91 8.68 20.85 -0.47
C ARG A 91 8.07 22.17 -0.89
N GLN A 92 7.38 22.81 0.03
CA GLN A 92 7.01 24.22 -0.11
C GLN A 92 7.84 25.06 0.86
N GLY A 93 9.00 25.52 0.39
CA GLY A 93 10.04 26.09 1.25
C GLY A 93 10.63 25.02 2.17
N ASP A 94 10.68 25.28 3.47
CA ASP A 94 11.27 24.35 4.47
C ASP A 94 10.31 23.23 4.91
N ILE A 95 9.19 23.03 4.20
CA ILE A 95 8.09 22.18 4.67
C ILE A 95 7.89 21.03 3.71
N VAL A 96 8.01 19.82 4.27
CA VAL A 96 7.59 18.58 3.63
C VAL A 96 6.08 18.58 3.45
N LEU A 97 5.62 18.43 2.20
CA LEU A 97 4.22 18.19 1.91
C LEU A 97 3.91 16.72 2.20
N TRP A 98 3.17 16.48 3.28
CA TRP A 98 2.76 15.14 3.70
C TRP A 98 1.55 14.67 2.89
N HIS A 99 1.81 13.94 1.80
CA HIS A 99 0.77 13.32 0.99
C HIS A 99 0.22 12.05 1.65
N ALA A 100 -0.95 11.60 1.17
CA ALA A 100 -1.69 10.46 1.71
C ALA A 100 -0.81 9.22 1.95
N ASP A 101 0.02 8.85 0.97
CA ASP A 101 0.85 7.65 1.03
C ASP A 101 2.05 7.80 1.95
N LEU A 102 2.64 9.00 2.04
CA LEU A 102 3.72 9.31 2.98
C LEU A 102 3.22 9.24 4.44
N ILE A 103 2.00 9.71 4.71
CA ILE A 103 1.36 9.61 6.02
C ILE A 103 1.06 8.15 6.38
N LYS A 104 0.44 7.38 5.46
CA LYS A 104 0.18 5.94 5.67
C LYS A 104 1.47 5.19 6.00
N SER A 105 2.52 5.50 5.27
CA SER A 105 3.75 4.76 5.40
C SER A 105 4.51 5.09 6.68
N LEU A 106 4.55 6.36 7.08
CA LEU A 106 5.05 6.72 8.41
C LEU A 106 4.27 5.95 9.49
N ARG A 107 2.94 5.89 9.36
CA ARG A 107 2.10 5.13 10.27
C ARG A 107 2.42 3.63 10.27
N HIS A 108 2.60 3.02 9.11
CA HIS A 108 2.93 1.59 8.97
C HIS A 108 4.34 1.26 9.47
N HIS A 109 5.33 2.13 9.22
CA HIS A 109 6.68 2.05 9.76
C HIS A 109 6.65 2.01 11.29
N MET A 110 5.82 2.86 11.88
CA MET A 110 5.58 2.90 13.33
C MET A 110 4.70 1.77 13.86
N ARG A 111 4.15 0.92 12.97
CA ARG A 111 3.12 -0.09 13.27
C ARG A 111 1.90 0.49 13.99
N TRP A 112 1.60 1.76 13.75
CA TRP A 112 0.48 2.48 14.33
C TRP A 112 -0.82 2.27 13.55
N THR A 113 -1.95 2.34 14.25
CA THR A 113 -3.28 2.48 13.65
C THR A 113 -3.57 3.95 13.35
N GLN A 114 -4.61 4.23 12.57
CA GLN A 114 -5.01 5.63 12.31
C GLN A 114 -5.41 6.35 13.61
N HIS A 115 -5.86 5.60 14.63
CA HIS A 115 -6.15 6.12 15.95
C HIS A 115 -4.87 6.49 16.71
N ASP A 116 -3.86 5.62 16.72
CA ASP A 116 -2.59 5.90 17.42
C ASP A 116 -1.89 7.13 16.83
N LEU A 117 -1.90 7.29 15.49
CA LEU A 117 -1.37 8.50 14.86
C LEU A 117 -2.19 9.74 15.21
N ALA A 118 -3.53 9.61 15.30
CA ALA A 118 -4.39 10.71 15.70
C ALA A 118 -4.11 11.14 17.15
N ASP A 119 -3.95 10.19 18.07
CA ASP A 119 -3.60 10.44 19.47
C ASP A 119 -2.24 11.14 19.57
N LYS A 120 -1.25 10.67 18.80
CA LYS A 120 0.08 11.29 18.74
C LYS A 120 0.03 12.75 18.25
N LEU A 121 -0.90 13.05 17.34
CA LEU A 121 -1.09 14.40 16.78
C LEU A 121 -2.12 15.25 17.55
N GLY A 122 -2.79 14.70 18.57
CA GLY A 122 -3.85 15.39 19.31
C GLY A 122 -5.09 15.67 18.47
N MET A 123 -5.41 14.80 17.52
CA MET A 123 -6.50 14.98 16.55
C MET A 123 -7.50 13.83 16.55
N ARG A 124 -8.56 13.95 15.75
CA ARG A 124 -9.54 12.87 15.54
C ARG A 124 -9.03 11.90 14.48
N GLN A 125 -9.28 10.61 14.66
CA GLN A 125 -8.93 9.57 13.68
C GLN A 125 -9.53 9.84 12.29
N GLN A 126 -10.73 10.42 12.21
CA GLN A 126 -11.35 10.82 10.94
C GLN A 126 -10.45 11.77 10.12
N THR A 127 -9.75 12.69 10.77
CA THR A 127 -8.80 13.60 10.09
C THR A 127 -7.65 12.83 9.46
N ILE A 128 -7.11 11.82 10.14
CA ILE A 128 -6.08 10.94 9.58
C ILE A 128 -6.63 10.18 8.38
N SER A 129 -7.85 9.63 8.49
CA SER A 129 -8.48 8.93 7.37
C SER A 129 -8.65 9.84 6.15
N GLU A 130 -9.06 11.09 6.32
CA GLU A 130 -9.23 12.05 5.23
C GLU A 130 -7.91 12.42 4.56
N TRP A 131 -6.81 12.45 5.32
CA TRP A 131 -5.47 12.62 4.76
C TRP A 131 -5.01 11.38 4.01
N GLU A 132 -5.17 10.21 4.60
CA GLU A 132 -4.77 8.93 4.02
C GLU A 132 -5.60 8.54 2.78
N THR A 133 -6.80 9.10 2.59
CA THR A 133 -7.58 8.94 1.35
C THR A 133 -7.33 10.04 0.32
N GLY A 134 -6.52 11.04 0.65
CA GLY A 134 -6.24 12.19 -0.22
C GLY A 134 -7.39 13.19 -0.34
N LEU A 135 -8.45 13.06 0.47
CA LEU A 135 -9.58 14.00 0.49
C LEU A 135 -9.12 15.40 0.94
N TYR A 136 -8.21 15.44 1.92
CA TYR A 136 -7.58 16.67 2.40
C TYR A 136 -6.07 16.48 2.62
N LYS A 137 -5.33 17.58 2.62
CA LYS A 137 -3.89 17.60 2.95
C LYS A 137 -3.69 18.19 4.36
N PRO A 138 -2.69 17.72 5.12
CA PRO A 138 -2.33 18.31 6.40
C PRO A 138 -1.94 19.78 6.23
N LYS A 139 -2.33 20.60 7.20
CA LYS A 139 -1.93 22.01 7.26
C LYS A 139 -0.45 22.11 7.68
N ARG A 140 0.14 23.29 7.45
CA ARG A 140 1.54 23.62 7.78
C ARG A 140 1.99 23.15 9.18
N SER A 141 1.18 23.38 10.22
CA SER A 141 1.50 22.96 11.59
C SER A 141 1.52 21.44 11.75
N SER A 142 0.55 20.74 11.15
CA SER A 142 0.49 19.28 11.14
C SER A 142 1.63 18.66 10.35
N SER A 143 1.99 19.23 9.19
CA SER A 143 3.14 18.79 8.42
C SER A 143 4.45 18.85 9.23
N LYS A 144 4.65 19.91 10.03
CA LYS A 144 5.81 20.00 10.92
C LYS A 144 5.81 18.91 11.99
N LEU A 145 4.65 18.58 12.57
CA LEU A 145 4.54 17.50 13.55
C LEU A 145 4.82 16.13 12.93
N LEU A 146 4.29 15.88 11.74
CA LEU A 146 4.57 14.64 10.99
C LEU A 146 6.07 14.52 10.66
N THR A 147 6.72 15.61 10.24
CA THR A 147 8.18 15.66 10.03
C THR A 147 8.95 15.34 11.31
N LEU A 148 8.58 15.94 12.44
CA LEU A 148 9.22 15.65 13.73
C LEU A 148 9.05 14.17 14.13
N ILE A 149 7.86 13.59 13.94
CA ILE A 149 7.61 12.17 14.22
C ILE A 149 8.47 11.28 13.32
N ALA A 150 8.56 11.61 12.03
CA ALA A 150 9.37 10.87 11.07
C ALA A 150 10.87 10.87 11.43
N GLU A 151 11.41 12.03 11.78
CA GLU A 151 12.80 12.18 12.22
C GLU A 151 13.06 11.37 13.50
N GLN A 152 12.16 11.45 14.49
CA GLN A 152 12.26 10.67 15.74
C GLN A 152 12.19 9.16 15.50
N ALA A 153 11.47 8.74 14.46
CA ALA A 153 11.28 7.34 14.08
C ALA A 153 12.41 6.78 13.20
N GLY A 154 13.39 7.61 12.81
CA GLY A 154 14.38 7.24 11.79
C GLY A 154 13.72 6.86 10.46
N PHE A 155 12.58 7.47 10.13
CA PHE A 155 11.86 7.19 8.91
C PHE A 155 12.49 7.94 7.74
N GLU A 156 13.22 7.20 6.91
CA GLU A 156 13.91 7.75 5.74
C GLU A 156 12.94 7.96 4.58
N TYR A 157 12.98 9.16 4.00
CA TYR A 157 12.29 9.51 2.76
C TYR A 157 13.23 10.34 1.90
N GLN A 158 13.27 10.07 0.59
CA GLN A 158 14.12 10.83 -0.31
C GLN A 158 13.58 12.25 -0.45
N THR A 159 14.47 13.22 -0.30
CA THR A 159 14.21 14.62 -0.65
C THR A 159 14.99 14.87 -1.93
N ASP A 160 14.28 15.16 -3.02
CA ASP A 160 14.91 15.73 -4.22
C ASP A 160 15.56 17.09 -3.90
#